data_AF-A0A7J7MJF2-F1
#
_entry.id   AF-A0A7J7MJF2-F1
#
_cell.length_a   1.000
_cell.length_b   1.000
_cell.length_c   1.000
_cell.angle_alpha   90.00
_cell.angle_beta   90.00
_cell.angle_gamma   90.00
#
_symmetry.space_group_name_H-M   'P 1'
#
loop_
_entity.id
_entity.type
_entity.pdbx_description
1 polymer ?
#
loop_
_entity_poly.entity_id
_entity_poly.type
_entity_poly.pdbx_seq_one_letter_code
_entity_poly.pdbx_strand_id
1 'polypeptide(L)'
;MGVRILVLSLVVFSELFQTLAEDVIVKVEGMASIATTDDNFVCATLDWWPSGKCNYGQCPWEKAGILNLDLNNTILFNAIKAFSSLRIRIGGSLQDQVLYNVGNAVKKCPHFKNSTDGLFGFSKVSLFHLVSSMLTSKENTRAVTTFGLNALFGRKKISDDGLYGGNWNSKNARDFIQYSIAKGYTIDSWEFGNELCGTGVAARVEAKQYGLDSIVLKGLLNELYQNSTTKPKLVAPGGFYEKKWFSDFLQASGPNVIDGITHHIYNLGAGVDPNLIYKIQDPLYLDQIAQTYKDLETTLKSFGPWSSAWVGESGGAYNSGGKDVSHTFVDGFWYLDQLVSVVGDENLTPIIQEYQMTQGVQSREEYHLTPKDGNIQSDVVLLNNSPLVLTETLDIPVLNPTLTDPLSPISIRPDSIVFASLRDFHAPACA
;
A
#
# COMPACT_ATOMS: atom_id res chain seq x y z
N MET A 1 -27.36 14.18 72.51
CA MET A 1 -28.38 13.72 71.54
C MET A 1 -28.94 14.97 70.88
N GLY A 2 -28.73 15.33 69.63
CA GLY A 2 -28.26 14.66 68.42
C GLY A 2 -28.98 15.38 67.28
N VAL A 3 -28.48 16.55 66.88
CA VAL A 3 -29.09 17.38 65.83
C VAL A 3 -28.75 16.75 64.47
N ARG A 4 -29.76 16.26 63.76
CA ARG A 4 -29.59 15.78 62.38
C ARG A 4 -29.65 16.98 61.45
N ILE A 5 -28.49 17.37 60.91
CA ILE A 5 -28.38 18.27 59.76
C ILE A 5 -28.57 17.41 58.51
N LEU A 6 -29.61 17.71 57.74
CA LEU A 6 -29.85 17.12 56.43
C LEU A 6 -28.95 17.85 55.43
N VAL A 7 -27.87 17.21 54.99
CA VAL A 7 -27.04 17.72 53.88
C VAL A 7 -27.67 17.23 52.59
N LEU A 8 -28.43 18.10 51.91
CA LEU A 8 -28.76 17.93 50.50
C LEU A 8 -27.48 18.15 49.69
N SER A 9 -26.83 17.06 49.32
CA SER A 9 -25.81 17.05 48.27
C SER A 9 -26.52 17.27 46.93
N LEU A 10 -26.44 18.49 46.41
CA LEU A 10 -26.71 18.79 45.00
C LEU A 10 -25.64 18.10 44.16
N VAL A 11 -25.94 16.91 43.67
CA VAL A 11 -25.22 16.31 42.54
C VAL A 11 -25.80 16.93 41.26
N VAL A 12 -25.33 18.14 40.95
CA VAL A 12 -25.48 18.77 39.65
C VAL A 12 -24.09 19.20 39.26
N PHE A 13 -23.38 18.38 38.48
CA PHE A 13 -22.31 18.75 37.55
C PHE A 13 -21.76 17.45 36.93
N SER A 14 -22.53 16.83 36.04
CA SER A 14 -22.00 15.84 35.09
C SER A 14 -22.30 16.19 33.63
N GLU A 15 -22.80 17.39 33.34
CA GLU A 15 -23.14 17.84 31.98
C GLU A 15 -22.25 18.99 31.45
N LEU A 16 -21.12 19.28 32.11
CA LEU A 16 -20.20 20.35 31.69
C LEU A 16 -18.84 19.79 31.28
N PHE A 17 -18.87 18.91 30.28
CA PHE A 17 -17.78 18.81 29.30
C PHE A 17 -18.41 18.87 27.91
N GLN A 18 -19.06 19.99 27.60
CA GLN A 18 -19.22 20.37 26.19
C GLN A 18 -17.82 20.70 25.69
N THR A 19 -17.16 19.72 25.06
CA THR A 19 -16.08 20.00 24.13
C THR A 19 -16.64 21.05 23.17
N LEU A 20 -16.12 22.27 23.19
CA LEU A 20 -16.49 23.30 22.24
C LEU A 20 -16.16 22.75 20.85
N ALA A 21 -17.19 22.44 20.06
CA ALA A 21 -17.00 22.13 18.66
C ALA A 21 -16.41 23.38 17.99
N GLU A 22 -15.31 23.22 17.29
CA GLU A 22 -14.73 24.29 16.49
C GLU A 22 -15.40 24.28 15.11
N ASP A 23 -15.96 25.41 14.71
CA ASP A 23 -16.54 25.57 13.39
C ASP A 23 -15.42 25.82 12.37
N VAL A 24 -15.23 24.88 11.45
CA VAL A 24 -14.23 24.98 10.38
C VAL A 24 -14.94 25.13 9.03
N ILE A 25 -14.48 26.08 8.22
CA ILE A 25 -14.96 26.26 6.84
C ILE A 25 -14.05 25.52 5.88
N VAL A 26 -14.59 24.51 5.20
CA VAL A 26 -13.90 23.78 4.12
C VAL A 26 -14.24 24.45 2.78
N LYS A 27 -13.22 24.66 1.95
CA LYS A 27 -13.38 25.17 0.56
C LYS A 27 -13.03 24.06 -0.41
N VAL A 28 -13.87 23.86 -1.43
CA VAL A 28 -13.69 22.83 -2.45
C VAL A 28 -13.54 23.52 -3.81
N GLU A 29 -12.40 23.32 -4.47
CA GLU A 29 -12.14 23.85 -5.80
C GLU A 29 -12.48 22.80 -6.87
N GLY A 30 -13.61 22.97 -7.55
CA GLY A 30 -14.12 22.02 -8.55
C GLY A 30 -13.68 22.29 -10.00
N MET A 31 -12.82 23.29 -10.24
CA MET A 31 -12.55 23.82 -11.59
C MET A 31 -11.57 23.00 -12.42
N ALA A 32 -10.54 22.43 -11.80
CA ALA A 32 -9.50 21.66 -12.49
C ALA A 32 -9.10 20.44 -11.66
N SER A 33 -8.73 19.35 -12.34
CA SER A 33 -8.09 18.20 -11.71
C SER A 33 -6.61 18.52 -11.47
N ILE A 34 -6.13 18.27 -10.25
CA ILE A 34 -4.72 18.43 -9.87
C ILE A 34 -3.90 17.16 -10.18
N ALA A 35 -4.56 16.00 -10.24
CA ALA A 35 -3.94 14.70 -10.49
C ALA A 35 -4.99 13.67 -10.96
N THR A 36 -4.51 12.63 -11.64
CA THR A 36 -5.32 11.47 -12.02
C THR A 36 -4.69 10.21 -11.45
N THR A 37 -5.50 9.40 -10.79
CA THR A 37 -5.08 8.10 -10.25
C THR A 37 -5.53 6.97 -11.19
N ASP A 38 -4.86 5.82 -11.11
CA ASP A 38 -5.24 4.60 -11.83
C ASP A 38 -6.50 3.98 -11.16
N ASP A 39 -7.33 3.25 -11.92
CA ASP A 39 -8.49 2.52 -11.38
C ASP A 39 -8.12 1.54 -10.26
N ASN A 40 -6.85 1.15 -10.17
CA ASN A 40 -6.26 0.30 -9.13
C ASN A 40 -5.43 1.10 -8.12
N PHE A 41 -5.80 2.36 -7.85
CA PHE A 41 -5.10 3.24 -6.91
C PHE A 41 -4.92 2.61 -5.53
N VAL A 42 -6.01 2.02 -5.00
CA VAL A 42 -5.94 1.16 -3.82
C VAL A 42 -5.45 -0.21 -4.26
N CYS A 43 -4.36 -0.66 -3.64
CA CYS A 43 -3.71 -1.93 -3.95
C CYS A 43 -3.24 -2.63 -2.68
N ALA A 44 -2.87 -3.90 -2.79
CA ALA A 44 -2.40 -4.72 -1.67
C ALA A 44 -1.12 -5.48 -2.04
N THR A 45 -0.34 -5.85 -1.02
CA THR A 45 0.86 -6.69 -1.17
C THR A 45 0.66 -8.04 -0.50
N LEU A 46 1.23 -9.10 -1.09
CA LEU A 46 1.36 -10.43 -0.51
C LEU A 46 2.84 -10.77 -0.38
N ASP A 47 3.31 -10.91 0.86
CA ASP A 47 4.72 -11.08 1.17
C ASP A 47 5.19 -12.55 1.12
N TRP A 48 6.47 -12.74 0.86
CA TRP A 48 7.21 -14.00 0.87
C TRP A 48 7.55 -14.54 2.28
N TRP A 49 7.31 -13.79 3.36
CA TRP A 49 7.68 -14.23 4.71
C TRP A 49 7.14 -15.62 5.07
N PRO A 50 7.99 -16.54 5.55
CA PRO A 50 7.54 -17.84 6.07
C PRO A 50 6.98 -17.69 7.49
N SER A 51 6.26 -18.72 7.95
CA SER A 51 5.71 -18.79 9.31
C SER A 51 6.75 -18.63 10.43
N GLY A 52 8.02 -18.98 10.16
CA GLY A 52 9.12 -18.81 11.10
C GLY A 52 9.62 -17.36 11.24
N LYS A 53 9.06 -16.40 10.48
CA LYS A 53 9.45 -14.99 10.58
C LYS A 53 8.83 -14.37 11.83
N CYS A 54 9.69 -14.03 12.78
CA CYS A 54 9.31 -13.32 13.98
C CYS A 54 10.12 -12.04 14.18
N ASN A 55 9.48 -10.97 14.66
CA ASN A 55 10.14 -9.78 15.19
C ASN A 55 9.57 -9.50 16.58
N TYR A 56 10.41 -9.04 17.50
CA TYR A 56 9.93 -8.50 18.78
C TYR A 56 9.05 -9.48 19.59
N GLY A 57 9.33 -10.79 19.47
CA GLY A 57 8.54 -11.86 20.10
C GLY A 57 7.19 -12.16 19.43
N GLN A 58 6.93 -11.62 18.24
CA GLN A 58 5.69 -11.80 17.48
C GLN A 58 5.99 -12.47 16.14
N CYS A 59 5.11 -13.36 15.71
CA CYS A 59 5.24 -14.14 14.46
C CYS A 59 3.97 -14.01 13.61
N PRO A 60 3.66 -12.81 13.07
CA PRO A 60 2.37 -12.55 12.43
C PRO A 60 2.20 -13.26 11.08
N TRP A 61 3.26 -13.83 10.53
CA TRP A 61 3.29 -14.35 9.16
C TRP A 61 2.79 -15.79 8.99
N GLU A 62 2.38 -16.47 10.07
CA GLU A 62 2.04 -17.91 10.08
C GLU A 62 1.19 -18.33 8.87
N LYS A 63 0.05 -17.67 8.67
CA LYS A 63 -0.89 -17.90 7.56
C LYS A 63 -1.07 -16.68 6.65
N ALA A 64 -0.25 -15.63 6.85
CA ALA A 64 -0.34 -14.38 6.08
C ALA A 64 0.67 -14.33 4.94
N GLY A 65 1.81 -15.02 5.07
CA GLY A 65 2.79 -15.12 3.98
C GLY A 65 2.28 -15.98 2.83
N ILE A 66 2.61 -15.59 1.61
CA ILE A 66 2.16 -16.22 0.36
C ILE A 66 2.49 -17.71 0.27
N LEU A 67 3.52 -18.15 1.00
CA LEU A 67 3.94 -19.55 1.13
C LEU A 67 2.92 -20.43 1.86
N ASN A 68 2.13 -19.84 2.77
CA ASN A 68 1.22 -20.54 3.68
C ASN A 68 -0.23 -20.02 3.61
N LEU A 69 -0.48 -18.96 2.83
CA LEU A 69 -1.79 -18.33 2.69
C LEU A 69 -2.80 -19.31 2.08
N ASP A 70 -3.98 -19.42 2.69
CA ASP A 70 -5.09 -20.20 2.16
C ASP A 70 -5.79 -19.45 1.02
N LEU A 71 -5.37 -19.75 -0.21
CA LEU A 71 -5.93 -19.16 -1.44
C LEU A 71 -7.36 -19.66 -1.76
N ASN A 72 -7.91 -20.60 -0.98
CA ASN A 72 -9.32 -20.99 -1.08
C ASN A 72 -10.20 -20.34 0.00
N ASN A 73 -9.63 -19.43 0.81
CA ASN A 73 -10.37 -18.75 1.87
C ASN A 73 -11.47 -17.84 1.30
N THR A 74 -12.73 -18.12 1.68
CA THR A 74 -13.90 -17.38 1.20
C THR A 74 -13.88 -15.90 1.61
N ILE A 75 -13.43 -15.59 2.83
CA ILE A 75 -13.35 -14.20 3.32
C ILE A 75 -12.36 -13.41 2.47
N LEU A 76 -11.17 -13.97 2.21
CA LEU A 76 -10.16 -13.35 1.35
C LEU A 76 -10.71 -13.07 -0.05
N PHE A 77 -11.38 -14.06 -0.65
CA PHE A 77 -11.94 -13.90 -1.99
C PHE A 77 -13.06 -12.87 -2.04
N ASN A 78 -13.97 -12.87 -1.08
CA ASN A 78 -15.07 -11.91 -0.98
C ASN A 78 -14.54 -10.48 -0.73
N ALA A 79 -13.48 -10.34 0.07
CA ALA A 79 -12.80 -9.06 0.29
C ALA A 79 -12.18 -8.52 -1.01
N ILE A 80 -11.48 -9.35 -1.79
CA ILE A 80 -10.92 -8.95 -3.09
C ILE A 80 -12.05 -8.58 -4.07
N LYS A 81 -13.14 -9.35 -4.09
CA LYS A 81 -14.30 -9.12 -4.97
C LYS A 81 -15.06 -7.84 -4.65
N ALA A 82 -15.01 -7.36 -3.41
CA ALA A 82 -15.64 -6.10 -3.02
C ALA A 82 -15.01 -4.88 -3.72
N PHE A 83 -13.76 -5.00 -4.19
CA PHE A 83 -13.15 -4.01 -5.05
C PHE A 83 -13.64 -4.13 -6.51
N SER A 84 -13.75 -3.00 -7.20
CA SER A 84 -14.05 -2.98 -8.64
C SER A 84 -12.94 -3.68 -9.43
N SER A 85 -11.70 -3.36 -9.09
CA SER A 85 -10.46 -4.02 -9.48
C SER A 85 -9.46 -3.81 -8.35
N LEU A 86 -8.63 -4.81 -8.06
CA LEU A 86 -7.61 -4.70 -7.02
C LEU A 86 -6.27 -5.16 -7.58
N ARG A 87 -5.27 -4.29 -7.54
CA ARG A 87 -3.89 -4.69 -7.83
C ARG A 87 -3.31 -5.42 -6.61
N ILE A 88 -2.82 -6.63 -6.85
CA ILE A 88 -2.12 -7.44 -5.86
C ILE A 88 -0.66 -7.57 -6.30
N ARG A 89 0.25 -6.97 -5.53
CA ARG A 89 1.69 -7.16 -5.69
C ARG A 89 2.15 -8.39 -4.92
N ILE A 90 2.80 -9.32 -5.60
CA ILE A 90 3.47 -10.46 -4.99
C ILE A 90 4.97 -10.12 -4.95
N GLY A 91 5.46 -9.75 -3.76
CA GLY A 91 6.78 -9.15 -3.58
C GLY A 91 7.14 -9.02 -2.10
N GLY A 92 8.29 -8.42 -1.79
CA GLY A 92 8.75 -8.22 -0.41
C GLY A 92 10.19 -8.70 -0.20
N SER A 93 10.69 -8.61 1.03
CA SER A 93 12.12 -8.72 1.35
C SER A 93 12.81 -9.99 0.83
N LEU A 94 12.10 -11.11 0.72
CA LEU A 94 12.68 -12.38 0.28
C LEU A 94 12.59 -12.62 -1.23
N GLN A 95 11.99 -11.71 -1.99
CA GLN A 95 11.83 -11.78 -3.46
C GLN A 95 13.15 -12.10 -4.18
N ASP A 96 14.25 -11.47 -3.77
CA ASP A 96 15.57 -11.66 -4.37
C ASP A 96 16.28 -12.96 -3.94
N GLN A 97 15.59 -13.81 -3.18
CA GLN A 97 16.00 -15.18 -2.88
C GLN A 97 15.09 -16.24 -3.50
N VAL A 98 14.00 -15.83 -4.14
CA VAL A 98 13.05 -16.72 -4.82
C VAL A 98 13.65 -17.22 -6.13
N LEU A 99 13.58 -18.52 -6.35
CA LEU A 99 14.00 -19.21 -7.57
C LEU A 99 12.80 -19.84 -8.26
N TYR A 100 12.64 -19.63 -9.55
CA TYR A 100 11.53 -20.23 -10.29
C TYR A 100 11.95 -21.60 -10.79
N ASN A 101 11.42 -22.69 -10.21
CA ASN A 101 11.79 -24.05 -10.60
C ASN A 101 10.99 -24.51 -11.82
N VAL A 102 10.99 -23.68 -12.86
CA VAL A 102 10.41 -23.97 -14.16
C VAL A 102 11.50 -23.82 -15.21
N GLY A 103 11.43 -24.60 -16.28
CA GLY A 103 12.44 -24.59 -17.34
C GLY A 103 13.76 -25.26 -16.92
N ASN A 104 14.88 -24.67 -17.34
CA ASN A 104 16.21 -25.30 -17.31
C ASN A 104 17.23 -24.56 -16.43
N ALA A 105 16.98 -23.28 -16.12
CA ALA A 105 17.91 -22.42 -15.38
C ALA A 105 18.11 -22.87 -13.94
N VAL A 106 17.06 -23.38 -13.29
CA VAL A 106 17.08 -23.89 -11.92
C VAL A 106 16.61 -25.34 -11.95
N LYS A 107 17.48 -26.26 -11.55
CA LYS A 107 17.19 -27.71 -11.46
C LYS A 107 17.07 -28.22 -10.03
N LYS A 108 17.54 -27.44 -9.06
CA LYS A 108 17.51 -27.78 -7.64
C LYS A 108 16.52 -26.86 -6.95
N CYS A 109 15.65 -27.48 -6.16
CA CYS A 109 14.55 -26.81 -5.48
C CYS A 109 14.83 -26.77 -3.97
N PRO A 110 15.53 -25.74 -3.46
CA PRO A 110 15.70 -25.59 -2.02
C PRO A 110 14.36 -25.25 -1.35
N HIS A 111 14.16 -25.77 -0.14
CA HIS A 111 13.06 -25.38 0.74
C HIS A 111 13.45 -24.17 1.58
N PHE A 112 12.46 -23.35 1.96
CA PHE A 112 12.66 -22.26 2.92
C PHE A 112 13.15 -22.82 4.26
N LYS A 113 14.28 -22.31 4.75
CA LYS A 113 14.79 -22.62 6.08
C LYS A 113 15.58 -21.44 6.64
N ASN A 114 15.72 -21.41 7.96
CA ASN A 114 16.64 -20.48 8.62
C ASN A 114 18.07 -20.75 8.12
N SER A 115 18.80 -19.68 7.84
CA SER A 115 20.14 -19.72 7.27
C SER A 115 20.93 -18.50 7.73
N THR A 116 22.14 -18.70 8.26
CA THR A 116 23.04 -17.60 8.66
C THR A 116 23.53 -16.78 7.47
N ASP A 117 23.61 -17.42 6.29
CA ASP A 117 24.26 -16.82 5.11
C ASP A 117 23.26 -16.27 4.10
N GLY A 118 21.96 -16.39 4.38
CA GLY A 118 20.89 -15.95 3.49
C GLY A 118 20.36 -14.57 3.87
N LEU A 119 19.71 -13.88 2.93
CA LEU A 119 19.14 -12.57 3.22
C LEU A 119 18.08 -12.70 4.32
N PHE A 120 18.10 -11.75 5.25
CA PHE A 120 17.19 -11.71 6.40
C PHE A 120 17.19 -12.97 7.28
N GLY A 121 18.27 -13.77 7.24
CA GLY A 121 18.38 -15.00 8.02
C GLY A 121 17.67 -16.21 7.40
N PHE A 122 17.32 -16.16 6.12
CA PHE A 122 16.63 -17.24 5.43
C PHE A 122 17.30 -17.68 4.13
N SER A 123 17.22 -18.97 3.82
CA SER A 123 17.75 -19.52 2.57
C SER A 123 16.90 -19.15 1.36
N LYS A 124 17.47 -19.35 0.17
CA LYS A 124 16.73 -19.40 -1.10
C LYS A 124 15.61 -20.42 -1.05
N VAL A 125 14.52 -20.12 -1.76
CA VAL A 125 13.38 -21.02 -1.96
C VAL A 125 13.12 -21.19 -3.43
N SER A 126 12.57 -22.34 -3.82
CA SER A 126 12.03 -22.54 -5.14
C SER A 126 10.51 -22.55 -5.19
N LEU A 127 9.95 -21.87 -6.19
CA LEU A 127 8.54 -21.93 -6.55
C LEU A 127 8.32 -22.94 -7.66
N PHE A 128 7.47 -23.94 -7.42
CA PHE A 128 6.97 -24.83 -8.46
C PHE A 128 5.44 -24.90 -8.46
N HIS A 129 4.81 -25.10 -7.29
CA HIS A 129 3.36 -25.30 -7.17
C HIS A 129 2.56 -24.04 -6.76
N LEU A 130 3.19 -23.07 -6.12
CA LEU A 130 2.53 -21.85 -5.61
C LEU A 130 1.99 -20.95 -6.74
N VAL A 131 2.73 -20.86 -7.85
CA VAL A 131 2.47 -19.91 -8.95
C VAL A 131 1.14 -20.22 -9.63
N SER A 132 0.79 -21.50 -9.78
CA SER A 132 -0.48 -21.87 -10.42
C SER A 132 -1.69 -21.39 -9.64
N SER A 133 -1.75 -21.63 -8.32
CA SER A 133 -2.91 -21.23 -7.52
C SER A 133 -3.05 -19.72 -7.34
N MET A 134 -1.94 -18.96 -7.44
CA MET A 134 -1.92 -17.50 -7.26
C MET A 134 -2.39 -16.73 -8.49
N LEU A 135 -2.03 -17.25 -9.67
CA LEU A 135 -2.30 -16.59 -10.95
C LEU A 135 -3.54 -17.15 -11.64
N THR A 136 -4.04 -18.31 -11.21
CA THR A 136 -5.38 -18.78 -11.53
C THR A 136 -6.35 -18.31 -10.45
N SER A 137 -6.67 -17.01 -10.43
CA SER A 137 -7.93 -16.63 -9.78
C SER A 137 -9.04 -17.26 -10.61
N LYS A 138 -9.81 -18.16 -9.99
CA LYS A 138 -11.00 -18.78 -10.58
C LYS A 138 -11.95 -17.67 -11.02
N GLU A 139 -11.93 -17.32 -12.31
CA GLU A 139 -13.00 -16.69 -13.12
C GLU A 139 -13.85 -15.52 -12.54
N ASN A 140 -13.59 -14.99 -11.33
CA ASN A 140 -14.56 -14.15 -10.61
C ASN A 140 -13.97 -13.00 -9.76
N THR A 141 -12.65 -12.93 -9.54
CA THR A 141 -12.02 -11.71 -9.00
C THR A 141 -11.39 -10.93 -10.13
N ARG A 142 -11.83 -9.68 -10.35
CA ARG A 142 -11.25 -8.73 -11.32
C ARG A 142 -9.85 -8.21 -10.89
N ALA A 143 -9.15 -8.95 -10.04
CA ALA A 143 -7.85 -8.55 -9.54
C ALA A 143 -6.78 -8.61 -10.63
N VAL A 144 -5.83 -7.68 -10.58
CA VAL A 144 -4.67 -7.63 -11.49
C VAL A 144 -3.39 -7.87 -10.71
N THR A 145 -2.40 -8.51 -11.32
CA THR A 145 -1.19 -8.94 -10.61
C THR A 145 0.04 -8.12 -11.03
N THR A 146 0.75 -7.61 -10.02
CA THR A 146 2.15 -7.20 -10.13
C THR A 146 3.02 -8.33 -9.55
N PHE A 147 3.96 -8.89 -10.29
CA PHE A 147 4.84 -9.95 -9.78
C PHE A 147 6.30 -9.51 -9.69
N GLY A 148 6.90 -9.63 -8.50
CA GLY A 148 8.28 -9.28 -8.24
C GLY A 148 9.29 -10.36 -8.66
N LEU A 149 10.21 -9.98 -9.53
CA LEU A 149 11.30 -10.83 -10.04
C LEU A 149 12.54 -10.74 -9.15
N ASN A 150 13.34 -11.81 -9.15
CA ASN A 150 14.61 -11.87 -8.43
C ASN A 150 15.70 -11.16 -9.24
N ALA A 151 16.12 -9.99 -8.79
CA ALA A 151 17.15 -9.15 -9.41
C ALA A 151 18.58 -9.51 -8.98
N LEU A 152 18.76 -10.41 -8.00
CA LEU A 152 20.07 -10.90 -7.56
C LEU A 152 20.51 -12.21 -8.23
N PHE A 153 19.65 -12.84 -9.03
CA PHE A 153 19.99 -14.10 -9.69
C PHE A 153 21.24 -13.95 -10.58
N GLY A 154 22.27 -14.76 -10.29
CA GLY A 154 23.57 -14.75 -11.00
C GLY A 154 24.58 -13.73 -10.48
N ARG A 155 24.18 -12.78 -9.63
CA ARG A 155 25.10 -11.81 -9.01
C ARG A 155 25.89 -12.45 -7.86
N LYS A 156 26.95 -11.77 -7.45
CA LYS A 156 27.75 -12.15 -6.28
C LYS A 156 27.81 -10.99 -5.29
N LYS A 157 27.71 -11.30 -4.00
CA LYS A 157 28.04 -10.34 -2.94
C LYS A 157 29.53 -10.01 -3.05
N ILE A 158 29.86 -8.72 -3.14
CA ILE A 158 31.24 -8.24 -3.33
C ILE A 158 31.78 -7.44 -2.15
N SER A 159 30.93 -7.03 -1.22
CA SER A 159 31.34 -6.43 0.06
C SER A 159 30.38 -6.76 1.18
N ASP A 160 30.87 -6.62 2.42
CA ASP A 160 30.16 -7.03 3.64
C ASP A 160 28.89 -6.19 3.89
N ASP A 161 28.89 -4.94 3.44
CA ASP A 161 27.77 -3.99 3.46
C ASP A 161 26.59 -4.39 2.56
N GLY A 162 26.64 -5.56 1.91
CA GLY A 162 25.53 -6.09 1.13
C GLY A 162 25.54 -5.66 -0.34
N LEU A 163 26.61 -5.07 -0.86
CA LEU A 163 26.71 -4.78 -2.30
C LEU A 163 26.81 -6.07 -3.13
N TYR A 164 25.96 -6.16 -4.16
CA TYR A 164 26.02 -7.21 -5.17
C TYR A 164 26.54 -6.65 -6.51
N GLY A 165 27.54 -7.33 -7.05
CA GLY A 165 28.16 -7.01 -8.34
C GLY A 165 27.92 -8.05 -9.42
N GLY A 166 28.24 -7.65 -10.66
CA GLY A 166 28.08 -8.45 -11.86
C GLY A 166 26.71 -8.28 -12.53
N ASN A 167 26.63 -8.69 -13.79
CA ASN A 167 25.41 -8.59 -14.60
C ASN A 167 24.32 -9.52 -14.05
N TRP A 168 23.07 -9.08 -14.13
CA TRP A 168 21.95 -9.94 -13.81
C TRP A 168 21.81 -11.08 -14.83
N ASN A 169 21.59 -12.30 -14.35
CA ASN A 169 21.37 -13.46 -15.22
C ASN A 169 19.87 -13.65 -15.45
N SER A 170 19.37 -13.22 -16.61
CA SER A 170 17.94 -13.24 -16.91
C SER A 170 17.33 -14.64 -17.16
N LYS A 171 18.14 -15.71 -17.18
CA LYS A 171 17.65 -17.06 -17.55
C LYS A 171 16.52 -17.57 -16.65
N ASN A 172 16.61 -17.37 -15.34
CA ASN A 172 15.56 -17.87 -14.45
C ASN A 172 14.24 -17.09 -14.59
N ALA A 173 14.31 -15.77 -14.76
CA ALA A 173 13.14 -14.96 -15.06
C ALA A 173 12.55 -15.27 -16.44
N ARG A 174 13.39 -15.50 -17.46
CA ARG A 174 12.93 -15.94 -18.80
C ARG A 174 12.11 -17.22 -18.71
N ASP A 175 12.65 -18.26 -18.07
CA ASP A 175 11.96 -19.53 -17.92
C ASP A 175 10.61 -19.34 -17.21
N PHE A 176 10.57 -18.47 -16.20
CA PHE A 176 9.35 -18.15 -15.46
C PHE A 176 8.30 -17.40 -16.29
N ILE A 177 8.70 -16.33 -16.96
CA ILE A 177 7.81 -15.53 -17.80
C ILE A 177 7.26 -16.38 -18.94
N GLN A 178 8.09 -17.19 -19.60
CA GLN A 178 7.67 -18.13 -20.64
C GLN A 178 6.64 -19.13 -20.12
N TYR A 179 6.89 -19.71 -18.94
CA TYR A 179 5.95 -20.60 -18.29
C TYR A 179 4.61 -19.91 -18.00
N SER A 180 4.63 -18.70 -17.47
CA SER A 180 3.42 -17.93 -17.17
C SER A 180 2.60 -17.63 -18.42
N ILE A 181 3.24 -17.23 -19.52
CA ILE A 181 2.59 -17.04 -20.83
C ILE A 181 1.98 -18.35 -21.33
N ALA A 182 2.75 -19.45 -21.29
CA ALA A 182 2.28 -20.76 -21.75
C ALA A 182 1.10 -21.30 -20.93
N LYS A 183 0.97 -20.88 -19.66
CA LYS A 183 -0.16 -21.20 -18.79
C LYS A 183 -1.35 -20.25 -18.94
N GLY A 184 -1.21 -19.18 -19.74
CA GLY A 184 -2.25 -18.18 -19.92
C GLY A 184 -2.43 -17.26 -18.71
N TYR A 185 -1.44 -17.17 -17.82
CA TYR A 185 -1.53 -16.26 -16.67
C TYR A 185 -1.44 -14.81 -17.14
N THR A 186 -2.41 -14.01 -16.70
CA THR A 186 -2.42 -12.57 -16.94
C THR A 186 -1.62 -11.88 -15.85
N ILE A 187 -0.46 -11.33 -16.22
CA ILE A 187 0.35 -10.46 -15.36
C ILE A 187 0.23 -9.05 -15.92
N ASP A 188 -0.19 -8.11 -15.08
CA ASP A 188 -0.32 -6.71 -15.49
C ASP A 188 1.05 -6.02 -15.47
N SER A 189 1.87 -6.32 -14.47
CA SER A 189 3.22 -5.77 -14.39
C SER A 189 4.23 -6.73 -13.74
N TRP A 190 5.47 -6.60 -14.19
CA TRP A 190 6.63 -7.26 -13.59
C TRP A 190 7.42 -6.22 -12.81
N GLU A 191 7.70 -6.50 -11.54
CA GLU A 191 8.59 -5.68 -10.72
C GLU A 191 10.00 -6.28 -10.70
N PHE A 192 11.04 -5.45 -10.70
CA PHE A 192 12.43 -5.94 -10.73
C PHE A 192 13.11 -5.81 -9.36
N GLY A 193 13.23 -6.88 -8.58
CA GLY A 193 13.89 -6.84 -7.27
C GLY A 193 13.11 -6.07 -6.17
N ASN A 194 13.61 -6.13 -4.94
CA ASN A 194 13.01 -5.51 -3.77
C ASN A 194 14.10 -4.89 -2.87
N GLU A 195 14.01 -3.59 -2.62
CA GLU A 195 14.84 -2.82 -1.68
C GLU A 195 16.35 -2.91 -1.95
N LEU A 196 16.70 -3.06 -3.22
CA LEU A 196 18.10 -3.09 -3.70
C LEU A 196 18.65 -1.71 -4.05
N CYS A 197 17.81 -0.68 -3.99
CA CYS A 197 18.17 0.69 -4.31
C CYS A 197 18.80 1.43 -3.13
N GLY A 198 19.52 2.51 -3.44
CA GLY A 198 20.16 3.36 -2.45
C GLY A 198 21.19 2.61 -1.61
N THR A 199 21.09 2.81 -0.30
CA THR A 199 21.85 2.11 0.74
C THR A 199 21.43 0.64 0.91
N GLY A 200 20.24 0.26 0.42
CA GLY A 200 19.67 -1.08 0.55
C GLY A 200 19.31 -1.46 1.99
N VAL A 201 18.53 -2.53 2.14
CA VAL A 201 18.15 -3.05 3.47
C VAL A 201 19.03 -4.24 3.88
N ALA A 202 19.02 -5.32 3.08
CA ALA A 202 19.91 -6.47 3.28
C ALA A 202 20.88 -6.69 2.11
N ALA A 203 20.58 -6.08 0.96
CA ALA A 203 21.37 -6.14 -0.25
C ALA A 203 21.19 -4.84 -1.01
N ARG A 204 22.19 -4.45 -1.80
CA ARG A 204 22.11 -3.30 -2.69
C ARG A 204 22.79 -3.56 -4.02
N VAL A 205 22.34 -2.86 -5.06
CA VAL A 205 22.94 -2.83 -6.39
C VAL A 205 23.14 -1.38 -6.80
N GLU A 206 24.30 -1.06 -7.38
CA GLU A 206 24.59 0.28 -7.88
C GLU A 206 23.58 0.71 -8.96
N ALA A 207 23.09 1.94 -8.86
CA ALA A 207 22.01 2.48 -9.70
C ALA A 207 22.26 2.29 -11.20
N LYS A 208 23.48 2.57 -11.65
CA LYS A 208 23.86 2.43 -13.07
C LYS A 208 23.76 0.99 -13.55
N GLN A 209 24.28 0.04 -12.78
CA GLN A 209 24.22 -1.38 -13.14
C GLN A 209 22.77 -1.87 -13.12
N TYR A 210 22.00 -1.47 -12.12
CA TYR A 210 20.59 -1.81 -12.01
C TYR A 210 19.75 -1.26 -13.18
N GLY A 211 20.06 -0.05 -13.66
CA GLY A 211 19.47 0.52 -14.89
C GLY A 211 19.81 -0.28 -16.15
N LEU A 212 21.07 -0.70 -16.31
CA LEU A 212 21.49 -1.57 -17.42
C LEU A 212 20.78 -2.93 -17.39
N ASP A 213 20.63 -3.52 -16.21
CA ASP A 213 19.93 -4.79 -16.05
C ASP A 213 18.41 -4.65 -16.29
N SER A 214 17.84 -3.48 -16.00
CA SER A 214 16.44 -3.15 -16.32
C SER A 214 16.20 -3.06 -17.83
N ILE A 215 17.15 -2.54 -18.61
CA ILE A 215 17.11 -2.57 -20.08
C ILE A 215 17.06 -4.02 -20.58
N VAL A 216 17.88 -4.92 -19.98
CA VAL A 216 17.89 -6.34 -20.32
C VAL A 216 16.53 -6.98 -20.04
N LEU A 217 15.90 -6.66 -18.90
CA LEU A 217 14.57 -7.15 -18.56
C LEU A 217 13.50 -6.61 -19.52
N LYS A 218 13.49 -5.31 -19.84
CA LYS A 218 12.52 -4.75 -20.82
C LYS A 218 12.68 -5.41 -22.19
N GLY A 219 13.92 -5.64 -22.64
CA GLY A 219 14.20 -6.37 -23.87
C GLY A 219 13.63 -7.79 -23.85
N LEU A 220 13.81 -8.51 -22.74
CA LEU A 220 13.25 -9.84 -22.52
C LEU A 220 11.71 -9.82 -22.57
N LEU A 221 11.07 -8.86 -21.90
CA LEU A 221 9.61 -8.72 -21.91
C LEU A 221 9.09 -8.45 -23.33
N ASN A 222 9.74 -7.55 -24.07
CA ASN A 222 9.37 -7.25 -25.46
C ASN A 222 9.49 -8.47 -26.37
N GLU A 223 10.54 -9.28 -26.19
CA GLU A 223 10.74 -10.53 -26.95
C GLU A 223 9.65 -11.56 -26.62
N LEU A 224 9.41 -11.83 -25.33
CA LEU A 224 8.52 -12.91 -24.90
C LEU A 224 7.04 -12.58 -25.14
N TYR A 225 6.65 -11.32 -25.00
CA TYR A 225 5.27 -10.85 -25.21
C TYR A 225 5.02 -10.31 -26.63
N GLN A 226 5.91 -10.55 -27.60
CA GLN A 226 5.77 -10.00 -28.96
C GLN A 226 4.45 -10.38 -29.65
N ASN A 227 3.93 -11.58 -29.36
CA ASN A 227 2.68 -12.12 -29.92
C ASN A 227 1.51 -12.04 -28.95
N SER A 228 1.70 -11.43 -27.78
CA SER A 228 0.65 -11.29 -26.77
C SER A 228 -0.22 -10.09 -27.09
N THR A 229 -1.53 -10.20 -26.83
CA THR A 229 -2.50 -9.11 -27.02
C THR A 229 -2.24 -7.95 -26.06
N THR A 230 -1.77 -8.26 -24.85
CA THR A 230 -1.38 -7.28 -23.83
C THR A 230 0.10 -7.43 -23.51
N LYS A 231 0.76 -6.29 -23.25
CA LYS A 231 2.15 -6.24 -22.81
C LYS A 231 2.19 -5.76 -21.37
N PRO A 232 2.83 -6.50 -20.44
CA PRO A 232 2.91 -6.08 -19.06
C PRO A 232 3.82 -4.85 -18.90
N LYS A 233 3.51 -4.02 -17.91
CA LYS A 233 4.38 -2.92 -17.47
C LYS A 233 5.62 -3.47 -16.76
N LEU A 234 6.74 -2.77 -16.84
CA LEU A 234 7.92 -2.98 -16.01
C LEU A 234 7.97 -1.89 -14.94
N VAL A 235 8.00 -2.29 -13.67
CA VAL A 235 8.09 -1.37 -12.52
C VAL A 235 9.33 -1.66 -11.67
N ALA A 236 9.90 -0.62 -11.07
CA ALA A 236 11.16 -0.67 -10.32
C ALA A 236 11.41 0.68 -9.61
N PRO A 237 12.30 0.79 -8.60
CA PRO A 237 13.13 -0.29 -8.04
C PRO A 237 12.52 -1.02 -6.83
N GLY A 238 11.33 -0.62 -6.36
CA GLY A 238 10.69 -1.25 -5.22
C GLY A 238 11.50 -1.08 -3.94
N GLY A 239 11.85 0.16 -3.57
CA GLY A 239 12.58 0.45 -2.33
C GLY A 239 12.52 1.92 -1.91
N PHE A 240 13.37 2.33 -0.96
CA PHE A 240 13.31 3.68 -0.41
C PHE A 240 13.90 4.73 -1.34
N TYR A 241 13.24 5.89 -1.42
CA TYR A 241 13.66 6.97 -2.29
C TYR A 241 14.98 7.60 -1.83
N GLU A 242 15.99 7.56 -2.70
CA GLU A 242 17.24 8.30 -2.56
C GLU A 242 17.52 9.07 -3.85
N LYS A 243 17.46 10.41 -3.79
CA LYS A 243 17.49 11.29 -4.96
C LYS A 243 18.58 10.94 -5.98
N LYS A 244 19.83 10.80 -5.51
CA LYS A 244 20.98 10.50 -6.39
C LYS A 244 20.86 9.11 -7.04
N TRP A 245 20.46 8.10 -6.26
CA TRP A 245 20.33 6.75 -6.78
C TRP A 245 19.23 6.69 -7.84
N PHE A 246 18.07 7.28 -7.57
CA PHE A 246 16.94 7.31 -8.51
C PHE A 246 17.28 8.10 -9.77
N SER A 247 17.95 9.25 -9.68
CA SER A 247 18.38 10.01 -10.85
C SER A 247 19.39 9.24 -11.70
N ASP A 248 20.35 8.57 -11.07
CA ASP A 248 21.38 7.79 -11.79
C ASP A 248 20.78 6.53 -12.44
N PHE A 249 19.81 5.90 -11.76
CA PHE A 249 19.05 4.77 -12.27
C PHE A 249 18.27 5.15 -13.52
N LEU A 250 17.48 6.22 -13.45
CA LEU A 250 16.66 6.72 -14.57
C LEU A 250 17.51 7.15 -15.77
N GLN A 251 18.65 7.82 -15.53
CA GLN A 251 19.61 8.16 -16.59
C GLN A 251 20.22 6.92 -17.24
N ALA A 252 20.53 5.89 -16.45
CA ALA A 252 21.11 4.66 -16.96
C ALA A 252 20.10 3.77 -17.69
N SER A 253 18.86 3.70 -17.23
CA SER A 253 17.80 2.94 -17.91
C SER A 253 17.30 3.64 -19.16
N GLY A 254 17.18 4.97 -19.12
CA GLY A 254 16.70 5.77 -20.23
C GLY A 254 15.19 5.62 -20.52
N PRO A 255 14.72 6.25 -21.61
CA PRO A 255 13.30 6.37 -21.93
C PRO A 255 12.62 5.05 -22.24
N ASN A 256 11.37 4.92 -21.80
CA ASN A 256 10.46 3.80 -22.11
C ASN A 256 10.94 2.42 -21.61
N VAL A 257 11.86 2.38 -20.64
CA VAL A 257 12.31 1.13 -20.01
C VAL A 257 11.43 0.80 -18.80
N ILE A 258 11.29 1.74 -17.87
CA ILE A 258 10.47 1.58 -16.67
C ILE A 258 9.17 2.37 -16.83
N ASP A 259 8.04 1.67 -16.81
CA ASP A 259 6.72 2.26 -17.00
C ASP A 259 6.18 2.89 -15.70
N GLY A 260 6.59 2.37 -14.53
CA GLY A 260 6.27 2.95 -13.22
C GLY A 260 7.45 2.88 -12.25
N ILE A 261 7.82 4.03 -11.68
CA ILE A 261 8.84 4.13 -10.63
C ILE A 261 8.20 3.84 -9.27
N THR A 262 8.53 2.69 -8.70
CA THR A 262 8.00 2.25 -7.40
C THR A 262 8.94 2.64 -6.25
N HIS A 263 8.38 3.18 -5.18
CA HIS A 263 9.08 3.37 -3.91
C HIS A 263 8.29 2.80 -2.72
N HIS A 264 8.97 2.59 -1.60
CA HIS A 264 8.41 2.03 -0.37
C HIS A 264 8.22 3.11 0.70
N ILE A 265 7.14 3.03 1.48
CA ILE A 265 6.80 4.01 2.51
C ILE A 265 6.59 3.33 3.87
N TYR A 266 7.44 3.67 4.84
CA TYR A 266 7.34 3.25 6.24
C TYR A 266 7.71 4.43 7.17
N ASN A 267 6.93 5.51 7.09
CA ASN A 267 7.23 6.79 7.72
C ASN A 267 6.94 6.86 9.23
N LEU A 268 6.35 5.83 9.85
CA LEU A 268 6.13 5.78 11.31
C LEU A 268 7.32 5.22 12.10
N GLY A 269 8.18 4.42 11.44
CA GLY A 269 9.34 3.78 12.04
C GLY A 269 9.12 2.29 12.33
N ALA A 270 9.82 1.76 13.34
CA ALA A 270 9.79 0.33 13.64
C ALA A 270 8.51 -0.10 14.35
N GLY A 271 7.98 -1.28 14.03
CA GLY A 271 6.84 -1.90 14.72
C GLY A 271 7.00 -2.08 16.25
N VAL A 272 8.23 -2.04 16.77
CA VAL A 272 8.51 -2.14 18.22
C VAL A 272 8.47 -0.80 18.95
N ASP A 273 8.41 0.32 18.22
CA ASP A 273 8.46 1.63 18.84
C ASP A 273 7.22 1.86 19.72
N PRO A 274 7.39 2.06 21.04
CA PRO A 274 6.27 2.28 21.94
C PRO A 274 5.52 3.59 21.66
N ASN A 275 6.10 4.49 20.86
CA ASN A 275 5.52 5.79 20.52
C ASN A 275 4.74 5.78 19.19
N LEU A 276 4.56 4.62 18.54
CA LEU A 276 3.79 4.55 17.28
C LEU A 276 2.40 5.18 17.42
N ILE A 277 1.73 4.94 18.54
CA ILE A 277 0.39 5.48 18.80
C ILE A 277 0.38 7.01 18.83
N TYR A 278 1.43 7.66 19.34
CA TYR A 278 1.53 9.12 19.38
C TYR A 278 1.91 9.69 18.02
N LYS A 279 2.79 9.01 17.29
CA LYS A 279 3.22 9.42 15.94
C LYS A 279 2.09 9.42 14.93
N ILE A 280 1.21 8.42 14.96
CA ILE A 280 0.05 8.33 14.06
C ILE A 280 -0.96 9.46 14.30
N GLN A 281 -1.04 9.98 15.52
CA GLN A 281 -1.95 11.06 15.89
C GLN A 281 -1.34 12.44 15.73
N ASP A 282 -0.05 12.54 15.40
CA ASP A 282 0.65 13.81 15.23
C ASP A 282 0.65 14.23 13.75
N PRO A 283 -0.16 15.21 13.33
CA PRO A 283 -0.22 15.64 11.93
C PRO A 283 1.12 16.17 11.43
N LEU A 284 1.91 16.84 12.30
CA LEU A 284 3.23 17.34 11.91
C LEU A 284 4.23 16.20 11.69
N TYR A 285 4.00 15.05 12.32
CA TYR A 285 4.78 13.85 12.06
C TYR A 285 4.38 13.20 10.73
N LEU A 286 3.08 13.11 10.44
CA LEU A 286 2.57 12.59 9.17
C LEU A 286 3.03 13.43 7.97
N ASP A 287 2.98 14.76 8.08
CA ASP A 287 3.38 15.73 7.04
C ASP A 287 4.83 15.57 6.54
N GLN A 288 5.71 14.94 7.33
CA GLN A 288 7.12 14.78 6.98
C GLN A 288 7.32 14.01 5.68
N ILE A 289 6.37 13.15 5.28
CA ILE A 289 6.48 12.37 4.05
C ILE A 289 6.27 13.21 2.79
N ALA A 290 5.57 14.35 2.88
CA ALA A 290 5.21 15.19 1.73
C ALA A 290 6.44 15.63 0.91
N GLN A 291 7.57 15.90 1.58
CA GLN A 291 8.80 16.27 0.88
C GLN A 291 9.36 15.11 0.02
N THR A 292 9.18 13.87 0.44
CA THR A 292 9.61 12.69 -0.32
C THR A 292 8.82 12.57 -1.62
N TYR A 293 7.50 12.83 -1.60
CA TYR A 293 6.68 12.85 -2.82
C TYR A 293 7.10 13.97 -3.77
N LYS A 294 7.28 15.19 -3.25
CA LYS A 294 7.73 16.35 -4.04
C LYS A 294 9.10 16.12 -4.68
N ASP A 295 10.03 15.51 -3.93
CA ASP A 295 11.36 15.20 -4.43
C ASP A 295 11.34 14.12 -5.51
N LEU A 296 10.55 13.05 -5.32
CA LEU A 296 10.38 12.01 -6.34
C LEU A 296 9.75 12.60 -7.61
N GLU A 297 8.69 13.38 -7.48
CA GLU A 297 8.03 14.06 -8.59
C GLU A 297 9.03 14.95 -9.36
N THR A 298 9.85 15.73 -8.65
CA THR A 298 10.90 16.57 -9.24
C THR A 298 11.94 15.73 -10.00
N THR A 299 12.33 14.60 -9.43
CA THR A 299 13.25 13.65 -10.07
C THR A 299 12.65 13.05 -11.34
N LEU A 300 11.36 12.66 -11.33
CA LEU A 300 10.68 12.16 -12.52
C LEU A 300 10.56 13.23 -13.60
N LYS A 301 10.17 14.46 -13.25
CA LYS A 301 10.10 15.59 -14.21
C LYS A 301 11.42 15.80 -14.95
N SER A 302 12.56 15.59 -14.28
CA SER A 302 13.89 15.84 -14.82
C SER A 302 14.51 14.63 -15.52
N PHE A 303 14.34 13.43 -14.98
CA PHE A 303 15.10 12.24 -15.39
C PHE A 303 14.23 11.10 -15.92
N GLY A 304 12.91 11.13 -15.71
CA GLY A 304 12.01 10.06 -16.13
C GLY A 304 10.59 10.53 -16.47
N PRO A 305 10.39 11.57 -17.31
CA PRO A 305 9.04 12.11 -17.61
C PRO A 305 8.13 11.14 -18.37
N TRP A 306 8.65 9.99 -18.81
CA TRP A 306 7.90 8.88 -19.42
C TRP A 306 7.35 7.87 -18.42
N SER A 307 7.65 8.03 -17.12
CA SER A 307 7.27 7.09 -16.07
C SER A 307 6.36 7.77 -15.03
N SER A 308 5.55 6.96 -14.34
CA SER A 308 4.66 7.42 -13.26
C SER A 308 5.21 7.02 -11.89
N ALA A 309 4.88 7.77 -10.83
CA ALA A 309 5.28 7.46 -9.45
C ALA A 309 4.27 6.51 -8.79
N TRP A 310 4.76 5.42 -8.20
CA TRP A 310 3.93 4.39 -7.56
C TRP A 310 4.43 4.14 -6.14
N VAL A 311 3.52 4.03 -5.18
CA VAL A 311 3.82 3.42 -3.88
C VAL A 311 3.69 1.90 -4.05
N GLY A 312 4.83 1.21 -4.16
CA GLY A 312 4.86 -0.24 -4.44
C GLY A 312 4.67 -1.10 -3.18
N GLU A 313 5.03 -0.57 -2.02
CA GLU A 313 4.89 -1.21 -0.71
C GLU A 313 4.75 -0.14 0.36
N SER A 314 3.83 -0.34 1.30
CA SER A 314 3.62 0.57 2.42
C SER A 314 2.92 -0.14 3.56
N GLY A 315 3.13 0.34 4.78
CA GLY A 315 2.44 -0.18 5.97
C GLY A 315 2.62 0.66 7.23
N GLY A 316 3.09 1.91 7.07
CA GLY A 316 3.31 2.86 8.15
C GLY A 316 4.53 2.51 8.99
N ALA A 317 4.45 1.37 9.71
CA ALA A 317 5.52 0.84 10.54
C ALA A 317 6.17 -0.42 9.91
N TYR A 318 7.49 -0.40 9.75
CA TYR A 318 8.25 -1.54 9.22
C TYR A 318 8.43 -2.66 10.25
N ASN A 319 8.96 -3.81 9.83
CA ASN A 319 9.13 -5.02 10.64
C ASN A 319 7.80 -5.61 11.15
N SER A 320 6.81 -5.71 10.25
CA SER A 320 5.48 -6.34 10.46
C SER A 320 4.46 -5.52 11.25
N GLY A 321 4.66 -4.20 11.34
CA GLY A 321 3.70 -3.30 12.00
C GLY A 321 3.78 -3.30 13.53
N GLY A 322 3.03 -2.38 14.14
CA GLY A 322 2.92 -2.21 15.58
C GLY A 322 1.85 -3.11 16.19
N LYS A 323 2.21 -3.84 17.25
CA LYS A 323 1.38 -4.88 17.86
C LYS A 323 0.02 -4.42 18.39
N ASP A 324 -0.09 -3.15 18.80
CA ASP A 324 -1.31 -2.56 19.38
C ASP A 324 -1.83 -1.40 18.51
N VAL A 325 -1.28 -1.24 17.29
CA VAL A 325 -1.50 -0.04 16.45
C VAL A 325 -1.91 -0.44 15.04
N SER A 326 -1.04 -1.16 14.30
CA SER A 326 -1.17 -1.36 12.85
C SER A 326 -2.30 -2.29 12.38
N HIS A 327 -3.12 -2.79 13.30
CA HIS A 327 -4.28 -3.64 12.99
C HIS A 327 -5.57 -3.09 13.64
N THR A 328 -5.54 -1.83 14.09
CA THR A 328 -6.61 -1.20 14.86
C THR A 328 -7.07 0.09 14.18
N PHE A 329 -8.19 0.67 14.65
CA PHE A 329 -8.80 1.85 14.04
C PHE A 329 -7.84 3.02 13.83
N VAL A 330 -6.93 3.27 14.78
CA VAL A 330 -5.96 4.39 14.72
C VAL A 330 -5.08 4.36 13.47
N ASP A 331 -4.76 3.17 12.93
CA ASP A 331 -3.94 3.05 11.72
C ASP A 331 -4.63 3.68 10.49
N GLY A 332 -5.97 3.77 10.53
CA GLY A 332 -6.77 4.46 9.53
C GLY A 332 -6.42 5.94 9.36
N PHE A 333 -5.94 6.63 10.40
CA PHE A 333 -5.50 8.01 10.28
C PHE A 333 -4.28 8.12 9.35
N TRP A 334 -3.25 7.30 9.60
CA TRP A 334 -2.08 7.24 8.73
C TRP A 334 -2.44 6.76 7.32
N TYR A 335 -3.27 5.71 7.21
CA TYR A 335 -3.60 5.13 5.91
C TYR A 335 -4.34 6.12 5.00
N LEU A 336 -5.31 6.87 5.54
CA LEU A 336 -6.06 7.87 4.75
C LEU A 336 -5.23 9.12 4.46
N ASP A 337 -4.44 9.59 5.42
CA ASP A 337 -3.50 10.69 5.21
C ASP A 337 -2.51 10.37 4.09
N GLN A 338 -2.00 9.15 4.09
CA GLN A 338 -1.12 8.60 3.06
C GLN A 338 -1.79 8.54 1.68
N LEU A 339 -3.05 8.09 1.59
CA LEU A 339 -3.78 8.03 0.32
C LEU A 339 -3.99 9.44 -0.28
N VAL A 340 -4.31 10.44 0.55
CA VAL A 340 -4.49 11.81 0.10
C VAL A 340 -3.15 12.44 -0.30
N SER A 341 -2.12 12.29 0.54
CA SER A 341 -0.79 12.86 0.31
C SER A 341 -0.14 12.41 -1.02
N VAL A 342 -0.44 11.20 -1.49
CA VAL A 342 0.12 10.66 -2.75
C VAL A 342 -0.52 11.30 -3.99
N VAL A 343 -1.77 11.76 -3.92
CA VAL A 343 -2.49 12.40 -5.03
C VAL A 343 -2.05 13.86 -5.20
N GLY A 344 -1.51 14.45 -4.12
CA GLY A 344 -0.97 15.80 -4.09
C GLY A 344 -1.69 16.65 -3.04
N ASP A 345 -0.92 17.13 -2.06
CA ASP A 345 -1.32 18.23 -1.19
C ASP A 345 -0.84 19.54 -1.82
N GLU A 346 -1.69 20.12 -2.67
CA GLU A 346 -1.58 21.54 -2.98
C GLU A 346 -2.57 22.29 -2.07
N ASN A 347 -2.04 22.84 -0.98
CA ASN A 347 -2.61 24.00 -0.31
C ASN A 347 -2.74 25.15 -1.34
N LEU A 348 -3.83 25.15 -2.12
CA LEU A 348 -4.07 26.12 -3.18
C LEU A 348 -4.80 27.34 -2.63
N THR A 349 -4.20 28.49 -2.91
CA THR A 349 -4.75 29.83 -2.70
C THR A 349 -5.97 30.07 -3.60
N PRO A 350 -6.94 30.88 -3.15
CA PRO A 350 -8.32 30.81 -3.63
C PRO A 350 -8.55 31.43 -5.01
N ILE A 351 -9.28 30.73 -5.87
CA ILE A 351 -10.23 31.36 -6.81
C ILE A 351 -11.64 31.13 -6.25
N ILE A 352 -12.21 32.17 -5.65
CA ILE A 352 -13.57 32.12 -5.10
C ILE A 352 -14.56 32.21 -6.27
N GLN A 353 -15.25 31.11 -6.54
CA GLN A 353 -16.57 31.16 -7.14
C GLN A 353 -17.52 30.54 -6.11
N GLU A 354 -18.29 31.39 -5.42
CA GLU A 354 -19.33 30.94 -4.50
C GLU A 354 -20.41 30.19 -5.32
N TYR A 355 -20.45 28.87 -5.19
CA TYR A 355 -21.59 28.10 -5.65
C TYR A 355 -22.61 28.04 -4.52
N GLN A 356 -23.67 28.84 -4.62
CA GLN A 356 -24.81 28.72 -3.73
C GLN A 356 -25.60 27.48 -4.12
N MET A 357 -25.64 26.49 -3.23
CA MET A 357 -26.53 25.33 -3.32
C MET A 357 -27.98 25.83 -3.41
N THR A 358 -28.60 25.73 -4.59
CA THR A 358 -29.97 26.21 -4.84
C THR A 358 -31.00 25.14 -4.49
N GLN A 359 -32.21 25.55 -4.09
CA GLN A 359 -33.27 24.65 -3.62
C GLN A 359 -33.60 23.53 -4.62
N GLY A 360 -33.66 22.29 -4.12
CA GLY A 360 -33.87 21.07 -4.91
C GLY A 360 -32.80 19.98 -4.71
N VAL A 361 -31.75 20.28 -3.94
CA VAL A 361 -30.60 19.39 -3.69
C VAL A 361 -31.01 18.08 -3.02
N GLN A 362 -30.51 16.94 -3.52
CA GLN A 362 -30.61 15.66 -2.82
C GLN A 362 -29.91 15.70 -1.45
N SER A 363 -30.36 14.85 -0.53
CA SER A 363 -29.68 14.68 0.77
C SER A 363 -28.21 14.34 0.58
N ARG A 364 -27.35 14.91 1.43
CA ARG A 364 -25.95 14.54 1.53
C ARG A 364 -25.85 13.17 2.19
N GLU A 365 -24.96 12.32 1.69
CA GLU A 365 -24.68 11.02 2.29
C GLU A 365 -23.45 11.10 3.18
N GLU A 366 -23.57 10.68 4.43
CA GLU A 366 -22.46 10.67 5.40
C GLU A 366 -22.17 9.27 5.92
N TYR A 367 -20.89 8.93 5.99
CA TYR A 367 -20.35 7.68 6.50
C TYR A 367 -19.40 7.98 7.65
N HIS A 368 -19.93 7.91 8.87
CA HIS A 368 -19.17 8.18 10.10
C HIS A 368 -18.51 6.89 10.57
N LEU A 369 -17.19 6.86 10.53
CA LEU A 369 -16.38 5.76 11.07
C LEU A 369 -15.85 6.13 12.45
N THR A 370 -16.19 5.32 13.44
CA THR A 370 -15.75 5.50 14.82
C THR A 370 -15.22 4.19 15.40
N PRO A 371 -14.23 4.22 16.29
CA PRO A 371 -13.84 3.02 17.03
C PRO A 371 -14.94 2.58 17.98
N LYS A 372 -15.07 1.27 18.18
CA LYS A 372 -15.95 0.72 19.22
C LYS A 372 -15.59 1.29 20.59
N ASP A 373 -16.60 1.73 21.34
CA ASP A 373 -16.48 2.29 22.69
C ASP A 373 -15.55 3.52 22.80
N GLY A 374 -15.23 4.18 21.67
CA GLY A 374 -14.28 5.30 21.63
C GLY A 374 -12.80 4.89 21.74
N ASN A 375 -12.50 3.58 21.73
CA ASN A 375 -11.13 3.08 21.85
C ASN A 375 -10.43 3.05 20.49
N ILE A 376 -9.57 4.02 20.19
CA ILE A 376 -8.82 4.09 18.92
C ILE A 376 -7.94 2.86 18.64
N GLN A 377 -7.61 2.05 19.66
CA GLN A 377 -6.90 0.78 19.50
C GLN A 377 -7.85 -0.43 19.35
N SER A 378 -9.13 -0.19 19.07
CA SER A 378 -10.12 -1.23 18.74
C SER A 378 -9.89 -1.75 17.32
N ASP A 379 -10.00 -3.05 17.13
CA ASP A 379 -10.06 -3.72 15.83
C ASP A 379 -11.50 -3.76 15.25
N VAL A 380 -12.49 -3.30 16.02
CA VAL A 380 -13.88 -3.13 15.58
C VAL A 380 -14.15 -1.68 15.19
N VAL A 381 -14.56 -1.49 13.94
CA VAL A 381 -15.01 -0.21 13.38
C VAL A 381 -16.55 -0.16 13.36
N LEU A 382 -17.12 0.97 13.76
CA LEU A 382 -18.54 1.26 13.60
C LEU A 382 -18.75 2.17 12.39
N LEU A 383 -19.68 1.82 11.51
CA LEU A 383 -20.24 2.73 10.50
C LEU A 383 -21.57 3.27 11.01
N ASN A 384 -21.68 4.59 11.16
CA ASN A 384 -22.90 5.25 11.62
C ASN A 384 -23.42 4.64 12.95
N ASN A 385 -22.49 4.38 13.88
CA ASN A 385 -22.69 3.71 15.18
C ASN A 385 -23.04 2.21 15.13
N SER A 386 -23.05 1.58 13.95
CA SER A 386 -23.30 0.14 13.80
C SER A 386 -21.99 -0.61 13.50
N PRO A 387 -21.66 -1.69 14.21
CA PRO A 387 -20.45 -2.47 13.92
C PRO A 387 -20.43 -3.00 12.49
N LEU A 388 -19.31 -2.78 11.80
CA LEU A 388 -19.06 -3.43 10.51
C LEU A 388 -18.68 -4.90 10.77
N VAL A 389 -19.57 -5.79 10.38
CA VAL A 389 -19.39 -7.24 10.48
C VAL A 389 -19.72 -7.89 9.14
N LEU A 390 -19.04 -8.99 8.83
CA LEU A 390 -19.34 -9.77 7.64
C LEU A 390 -20.79 -10.27 7.67
N THR A 391 -21.38 -10.44 6.49
CA THR A 391 -22.70 -11.06 6.36
C THR A 391 -22.66 -12.55 6.73
N GLU A 392 -23.82 -13.21 6.81
CA GLU A 392 -23.90 -14.66 7.01
C GLU A 392 -23.18 -15.47 5.91
N THR A 393 -23.06 -14.89 4.71
CA THR A 393 -22.34 -15.44 3.55
C THR A 393 -20.87 -15.05 3.51
N LEU A 394 -20.35 -14.40 4.56
CA LEU A 394 -18.97 -13.92 4.67
C LEU A 394 -18.61 -12.82 3.64
N ASP A 395 -19.61 -12.07 3.16
CA ASP A 395 -19.40 -10.93 2.27
C ASP A 395 -19.14 -9.63 3.07
N ILE A 396 -18.53 -8.65 2.42
CA ILE A 396 -18.48 -7.28 2.93
C ILE A 396 -19.92 -6.73 2.97
N PRO A 397 -20.40 -6.21 4.12
CA PRO A 397 -21.77 -5.72 4.23
C PRO A 397 -21.99 -4.48 3.35
N VAL A 398 -23.25 -4.21 3.01
CA VAL A 398 -23.62 -2.95 2.36
C VAL A 398 -23.32 -1.80 3.33
N LEU A 399 -22.51 -0.83 2.86
CA LEU A 399 -22.18 0.37 3.62
C LEU A 399 -23.31 1.39 3.43
N ASN A 400 -24.24 1.45 4.38
CA ASN A 400 -25.38 2.36 4.29
C ASN A 400 -25.02 3.75 4.87
N PRO A 401 -25.29 4.84 4.12
CA PRO A 401 -25.06 6.19 4.61
C PRO A 401 -26.14 6.65 5.60
N THR A 402 -25.81 7.71 6.33
CA THR A 402 -26.81 8.58 6.96
C THR A 402 -27.16 9.70 5.98
N LEU A 403 -28.44 9.94 5.75
CA LEU A 403 -28.92 11.03 4.90
C LEU A 403 -29.08 12.30 5.73
N THR A 404 -28.40 13.38 5.34
CA THR A 404 -28.39 14.65 6.05
C THR A 404 -28.80 15.82 5.16
N ASP A 405 -29.22 16.92 5.78
CA ASP A 405 -29.48 18.18 5.07
C ASP A 405 -28.15 18.70 4.50
N PRO A 406 -28.05 18.90 3.18
CA PRO A 406 -26.81 19.37 2.56
C PRO A 406 -26.34 20.75 3.06
N LEU A 407 -27.23 21.57 3.62
CA LEU A 407 -26.90 22.88 4.20
C LEU A 407 -26.48 22.79 5.67
N SER A 408 -26.69 21.66 6.33
CA SER A 408 -26.27 21.46 7.72
C SER A 408 -24.75 21.23 7.81
N PRO A 409 -24.08 21.71 8.87
CA PRO A 409 -22.66 21.41 9.11
C PRO A 409 -22.41 19.90 9.22
N ILE A 410 -21.27 19.44 8.72
CA ILE A 410 -20.80 18.06 8.97
C ILE A 410 -20.20 18.04 10.38
N SER A 411 -20.74 17.20 11.26
CA SER A 411 -20.24 17.05 12.64
C SER A 411 -19.24 15.90 12.72
N ILE A 412 -17.98 16.20 13.06
CA ILE A 412 -16.92 15.18 13.20
C ILE A 412 -16.62 14.98 14.69
N ARG A 413 -16.65 13.73 15.16
CA ARG A 413 -16.30 13.41 16.56
C ARG A 413 -14.77 13.41 16.72
N PRO A 414 -14.24 13.66 17.93
CA PRO A 414 -12.83 13.42 18.22
C PRO A 414 -12.43 12.00 17.81
N ASP A 415 -11.23 11.86 17.26
CA ASP A 415 -10.65 10.58 16.84
C ASP A 415 -11.57 9.73 15.95
N SER A 416 -12.21 10.37 14.97
CA SER A 416 -13.11 9.73 14.01
C SER A 416 -12.84 10.16 12.58
N ILE A 417 -13.39 9.42 11.62
CA ILE A 417 -13.25 9.68 10.19
C ILE A 417 -14.65 9.81 9.60
N VAL A 418 -14.87 10.80 8.72
CA VAL A 418 -16.14 10.97 8.02
C VAL A 418 -15.89 11.04 6.52
N PHE A 419 -16.61 10.22 5.75
CA PHE A 419 -16.74 10.41 4.30
C PHE A 419 -18.10 11.07 4.02
N ALA A 420 -18.10 12.10 3.18
CA ALA A 420 -19.31 12.79 2.78
C ALA A 420 -19.42 12.82 1.25
N SER A 421 -20.56 12.41 0.71
CA SER A 421 -20.87 12.52 -0.72
C SER A 421 -21.81 13.70 -0.95
N LEU A 422 -21.30 14.70 -1.67
CA LEU A 422 -22.06 15.86 -2.11
C LEU A 422 -22.72 15.55 -3.46
N ARG A 423 -23.99 15.19 -3.42
CA ARG A 423 -24.79 14.96 -4.63
C ARG A 423 -25.13 16.27 -5.31
N ASP A 424 -25.23 16.25 -6.64
CA ASP A 424 -25.56 17.40 -7.49
C ASP A 424 -24.56 18.58 -7.41
N PHE A 425 -23.37 18.37 -6.83
CA PHE A 425 -22.29 19.34 -6.87
C PHE A 425 -21.69 19.40 -8.29
N HIS A 426 -21.89 20.53 -8.96
CA HIS A 426 -21.40 20.74 -10.33
C HIS A 426 -19.93 21.19 -10.30
N ALA A 427 -19.02 20.22 -10.26
CA ALA A 427 -17.59 20.42 -10.45
C ALA A 427 -17.21 20.22 -11.93
N PRO A 428 -16.81 21.25 -12.68
CA PRO A 428 -16.36 21.09 -14.08
C PRO A 428 -15.24 20.06 -14.27
N ALA A 429 -14.37 19.87 -13.28
CA ALA A 429 -13.31 18.86 -13.32
C ALA A 429 -13.84 17.41 -13.28
N CYS A 430 -15.10 17.21 -12.90
CA CYS A 430 -15.75 15.89 -12.81
C CYS A 430 -16.74 15.63 -13.96
N ALA A 431 -16.80 16.51 -14.97
CA ALA A 431 -17.76 16.47 -16.07
C ALA A 431 -17.33 15.58 -17.25
#